data_AF-A0A8D8Q6E9-F1
#
_entry.id   AF-A0A8D8Q6E9-F1
#
_cell.length_a   1.000
_cell.length_b   1.000
_cell.length_c   1.000
_cell.angle_alpha   90.00
_cell.angle_beta   90.00
_cell.angle_gamma   90.00
#
_symmetry.space_group_name_H-M   'P 1'
#
loop_
_entity.id
_entity.type
_entity.pdbx_description
1 polymer ?
#
loop_
_entity_poly.entity_id
_entity_poly.type
_entity_poly.pdbx_seq_one_letter_code
_entity_poly.pdbx_strand_id
1 'polypeptide(L)'
;MFSQNSYNHKRAAFCHYFDRLLKVPQNQESFNIELNRIFRIGLNNGYQLKWLKQLYGERKKVLLCKEIYSGAKAKEIKSYRKLLYHGDISSKLARLVEDDNRKIAFYSKPNIGRKLFNRVSPSSKMYKSGIYKLNCNDCEGSYVGQTARNFNVRIKEHMASYKHKNDKSNFAYHLLQEEHTFDENRGVEILHVCEGGRKMDVLDFRVLK
;
A
#
# COMPACT_ATOMS: atom_id res chain seq x y z
N MET A 1 25.38 -0.16 7.65
CA MET A 1 24.06 0.36 7.20
C MET A 1 23.08 0.36 8.36
N PHE A 2 23.00 1.45 9.14
CA PHE A 2 22.12 1.49 10.30
C PHE A 2 20.70 1.87 9.88
N SER A 3 19.83 0.87 9.68
CA SER A 3 18.39 1.16 9.63
C SER A 3 17.97 1.78 10.96
N GLN A 4 17.39 2.98 10.91
CA GLN A 4 16.83 3.70 12.06
C GLN A 4 15.50 3.09 12.51
N ASN A 5 15.39 1.77 12.47
CA ASN A 5 14.23 1.03 12.92
C ASN A 5 14.35 0.73 14.41
N SER A 6 13.22 0.78 15.11
CA SER A 6 13.13 0.37 16.50
C SER A 6 13.58 -1.09 16.66
N TYR A 7 14.09 -1.43 17.85
CA TYR A 7 14.44 -2.80 18.20
C TYR A 7 13.29 -3.77 17.93
N ASN A 8 12.06 -3.37 18.27
CA ASN A 8 10.86 -4.18 18.06
C ASN A 8 10.60 -4.49 16.59
N HIS A 9 10.82 -3.54 15.68
CA HIS A 9 10.69 -3.78 14.23
C HIS A 9 11.73 -4.79 13.72
N LYS A 10 12.98 -4.65 14.18
CA LYS A 10 14.06 -5.58 13.83
C LYS A 10 13.74 -6.99 14.35
N ARG A 11 13.35 -7.10 15.62
CA ARG A 11 12.94 -8.35 16.26
C ARG A 11 11.75 -8.99 15.52
N ALA A 12 10.72 -8.22 15.20
CA ALA A 12 9.53 -8.72 14.52
C ALA A 12 9.83 -9.35 13.15
N ALA A 13 10.75 -8.77 12.37
CA ALA A 13 11.18 -9.35 11.10
C ALA A 13 11.78 -10.76 11.28
N PHE A 14 12.69 -10.94 12.24
CA PHE A 14 13.26 -12.26 12.54
C PHE A 14 12.24 -13.21 13.15
N CYS A 15 11.36 -12.73 14.04
CA CYS A 15 10.26 -13.55 14.56
C CYS A 15 9.38 -14.08 13.42
N HIS A 16 9.10 -13.27 12.40
CA HIS A 16 8.35 -13.70 11.22
C HIS A 16 9.10 -14.78 10.43
N TYR A 17 10.42 -14.63 10.22
CA TYR A 17 11.22 -15.66 9.56
C TYR A 17 11.20 -17.00 10.31
N PHE A 18 11.40 -16.96 11.63
CA PHE A 18 11.35 -18.17 12.45
C PHE A 18 9.95 -18.78 12.55
N ASP A 19 8.91 -17.97 12.67
CA ASP A 19 7.53 -18.47 12.67
C ASP A 19 7.17 -19.14 11.35
N ARG A 20 7.63 -18.58 10.22
CA ARG A 20 7.44 -19.18 8.90
C ARG A 20 8.14 -20.53 8.83
N LEU A 21 9.42 -20.56 9.20
CA LEU A 21 10.23 -21.78 9.22
C LEU A 21 9.57 -22.89 10.06
N LEU A 22 9.01 -22.56 11.22
CA LEU A 22 8.43 -23.53 12.15
C LEU A 22 7.02 -24.00 11.75
N LYS A 23 6.27 -23.21 10.97
CA LYS A 23 4.90 -23.54 10.57
C LYS A 23 4.79 -24.25 9.23
N VAL A 24 5.72 -23.98 8.31
CA VAL A 24 5.66 -24.59 6.98
C VAL A 24 6.20 -26.02 7.08
N PRO A 25 5.42 -27.04 6.69
CA PRO A 25 5.92 -28.41 6.64
C PRO A 25 6.97 -28.52 5.53
N GLN A 26 8.18 -28.94 5.88
CA GLN A 26 9.30 -29.09 4.95
C GLN A 26 10.17 -30.29 5.32
N ASN A 27 10.97 -30.76 4.36
CA ASN A 27 11.98 -31.78 4.59
C ASN A 27 13.07 -31.26 5.55
N GLN A 28 13.64 -32.17 6.35
CA GLN A 28 14.63 -31.82 7.38
C GLN A 28 15.87 -31.10 6.82
N GLU A 29 16.31 -31.49 5.62
CA GLU A 29 17.44 -30.84 4.94
C GLU A 29 17.11 -29.40 4.55
N SER A 30 15.96 -29.19 3.88
CA SER A 30 15.47 -27.88 3.48
C SER A 30 15.28 -26.95 4.68
N PHE A 31 14.76 -27.48 5.78
CA PHE A 31 14.61 -26.77 7.05
C PHE A 31 15.96 -26.24 7.57
N ASN A 32 16.98 -27.10 7.60
CA ASN A 32 18.31 -26.72 8.06
C ASN A 32 18.97 -25.68 7.14
N ILE A 33 18.76 -25.79 5.82
CA ILE A 33 19.25 -24.80 4.85
C ILE A 33 18.59 -23.43 5.10
N GLU A 34 17.26 -23.39 5.26
CA GLU A 34 16.53 -22.14 5.53
C GLU A 34 16.94 -21.54 6.88
N LEU A 35 17.09 -22.36 7.93
CA LEU A 35 17.54 -21.92 9.24
C LEU A 35 18.93 -21.27 9.16
N ASN A 36 19.87 -21.92 8.46
CA ASN A 36 21.22 -21.39 8.24
C ASN A 36 21.18 -20.09 7.44
N ARG A 37 20.28 -19.98 6.45
CA ARG A 37 20.09 -18.75 5.69
C ARG A 37 19.62 -17.60 6.59
N ILE A 38 18.67 -17.85 7.49
CA ILE A 38 18.19 -16.84 8.45
C ILE A 38 19.33 -16.39 9.38
N PHE A 39 20.12 -17.32 9.90
CA PHE A 39 21.29 -16.98 10.72
C PHE A 39 22.34 -16.18 9.95
N ARG A 40 22.66 -16.57 8.71
CA ARG A 40 23.59 -15.83 7.83
C ARG A 40 23.10 -14.41 7.56
N ILE A 41 21.80 -14.24 7.27
CA ILE A 41 21.20 -12.90 7.11
C ILE A 41 21.40 -12.07 8.39
N GLY A 42 21.15 -12.66 9.55
CA GLY A 42 21.36 -11.98 10.83
C GLY A 42 22.81 -11.56 11.05
N LEU A 43 23.76 -12.48 10.88
CA LEU A 43 25.19 -12.22 11.05
C LEU A 43 25.69 -11.15 10.08
N ASN A 44 25.32 -11.23 8.81
CA ASN A 44 25.70 -10.25 7.79
C ASN A 44 25.16 -8.84 8.07
N ASN A 45 24.05 -8.74 8.83
CA ASN A 45 23.49 -7.46 9.28
C ASN A 45 24.02 -7.02 10.66
N GLY A 46 25.03 -7.71 11.21
CA GLY A 46 25.67 -7.36 12.48
C GLY A 46 24.92 -7.81 13.73
N TYR A 47 23.95 -8.72 13.62
CA TYR A 47 23.25 -9.26 14.79
C TYR A 47 24.06 -10.39 15.43
N GLN A 48 24.15 -10.39 16.76
CA GLN A 48 24.86 -11.42 17.52
C GLN A 48 24.16 -12.79 17.41
N LEU A 49 24.95 -13.86 17.24
CA LEU A 49 24.42 -15.22 17.15
C LEU A 49 23.63 -15.63 18.40
N LYS A 50 24.09 -15.21 19.58
CA LYS A 50 23.42 -15.47 20.87
C LYS A 50 21.98 -14.94 20.85
N TRP A 51 21.79 -13.72 20.38
CA TRP A 51 20.47 -13.09 20.28
C TRP A 51 19.56 -13.83 19.29
N LEU A 52 20.07 -14.23 18.14
CA LEU A 52 19.30 -15.00 17.14
C LEU A 52 18.87 -16.37 17.68
N LYS A 53 19.79 -17.09 18.34
CA LYS A 53 19.49 -18.39 18.96
C LYS A 53 18.44 -18.25 20.06
N GLN A 54 18.55 -17.22 20.89
CA GLN A 54 17.56 -16.90 21.91
C GLN A 54 16.18 -16.66 21.27
N LEU A 55 16.10 -15.82 20.24
CA LEU A 55 14.83 -15.56 19.54
C LEU A 55 14.22 -16.83 18.96
N TYR A 56 15.02 -17.67 18.31
CA TYR A 56 14.54 -18.95 17.77
C TYR A 56 13.92 -19.83 18.87
N GLY A 57 14.61 -19.96 20.01
CA GLY A 57 14.11 -20.71 21.16
C GLY A 57 12.81 -20.13 21.74
N GLU A 58 12.71 -18.81 21.86
CA GLU A 58 11.48 -18.13 22.27
C GLU A 58 10.32 -18.45 21.31
N ARG A 59 10.54 -18.41 20.00
CA ARG A 59 9.49 -18.70 19.02
C ARG A 59 9.00 -20.14 19.07
N LYS A 60 9.93 -21.11 19.18
CA LYS A 60 9.60 -22.52 19.32
C LYS A 60 8.74 -22.78 20.55
N LYS A 61 9.09 -22.19 21.70
CA LYS A 61 8.29 -22.26 22.93
C LYS A 61 6.89 -21.67 22.75
N VAL A 62 6.78 -20.49 22.14
CA VAL A 62 5.48 -19.82 21.90
C VAL A 62 4.55 -20.67 21.03
N LEU A 63 5.07 -21.32 19.98
CA LEU A 63 4.26 -22.19 19.13
C LEU A 63 3.83 -23.45 19.88
N LEU A 64 4.74 -24.11 20.58
CA LEU A 64 4.43 -25.29 21.39
C LEU A 64 3.37 -24.99 22.47
N CYS A 65 3.49 -23.85 23.18
CA CYS A 65 2.49 -23.45 24.15
C CYS A 65 1.11 -23.19 23.52
N LYS A 66 1.04 -22.73 22.27
CA LYS A 66 -0.24 -22.52 21.57
C LYS A 66 -0.88 -23.84 21.15
N GLU A 67 -0.07 -24.84 20.82
CA GLU A 67 -0.57 -26.19 20.52
C GLU A 67 -1.12 -26.88 21.77
N ILE A 68 -0.44 -26.71 22.91
CA ILE A 68 -0.86 -27.32 24.19
C ILE A 68 -2.05 -26.58 24.81
N TYR A 69 -2.05 -25.25 24.77
CA TYR A 69 -3.08 -24.41 25.39
C TYR A 69 -3.84 -23.64 24.31
N SER A 70 -4.90 -24.24 23.79
CA SER A 70 -5.79 -23.70 22.75
C SER A 70 -6.82 -22.69 23.25
N GLY A 71 -6.74 -22.28 24.53
CA GLY A 71 -7.67 -21.32 25.13
C GLY A 71 -7.60 -19.94 24.48
N ALA A 72 -8.75 -19.43 24.03
CA ALA A 72 -8.88 -18.06 23.53
C ALA A 72 -8.61 -17.07 24.67
N LYS A 73 -7.42 -16.46 24.70
CA LYS A 73 -7.18 -15.33 25.59
C LYS A 73 -8.05 -14.16 25.14
N ALA A 74 -8.85 -13.61 26.06
CA ALA A 74 -9.58 -12.38 25.84
C ALA A 74 -8.62 -11.29 25.36
N LYS A 75 -8.92 -10.68 24.21
CA LYS A 75 -8.06 -9.70 23.58
C LYS A 75 -8.30 -8.35 24.26
N GLU A 76 -7.42 -7.97 25.19
CA GLU A 76 -7.44 -6.64 25.80
C GLU A 76 -7.42 -5.56 24.72
N ILE A 77 -8.39 -4.64 24.75
CA ILE A 77 -8.47 -3.52 23.81
C ILE A 77 -7.48 -2.46 24.27
N LYS A 78 -6.35 -2.33 23.55
CA LYS A 78 -5.33 -1.29 23.81
C LYS A 78 -5.40 -0.19 22.77
N SER A 79 -5.35 1.06 23.23
CA SER A 79 -5.27 2.24 22.37
C SER A 79 -3.82 2.49 21.95
N TYR A 80 -3.56 2.54 20.64
CA TYR A 80 -2.23 2.79 20.11
C TYR A 80 -2.04 4.24 19.68
N ARG A 81 -0.92 4.85 20.12
CA ARG A 81 -0.47 6.17 19.66
C ARG A 81 0.83 6.02 18.87
N LYS A 82 0.94 6.71 17.75
CA LYS A 82 2.13 6.67 16.89
C LYS A 82 3.20 7.60 17.43
N LEU A 83 4.43 7.11 17.55
CA LEU A 83 5.58 7.92 17.95
C LEU A 83 6.75 7.69 16.99
N LEU A 84 7.43 8.76 16.61
CA LEU A 84 8.63 8.65 15.82
C LEU A 84 9.76 8.01 16.65
N TYR A 85 10.40 6.98 16.09
CA TYR A 85 11.59 6.39 16.72
C TYR A 85 12.81 7.31 16.55
N HIS A 86 13.33 7.77 17.68
CA HIS A 86 14.53 8.60 17.79
C HIS A 86 15.45 8.02 18.87
N GLY A 87 15.67 6.70 18.83
CA GLY A 87 16.52 5.98 19.78
C GLY A 87 16.01 6.09 21.21
N ASP A 88 16.93 6.34 22.14
CA ASP A 88 16.68 6.26 23.57
C ASP A 88 15.68 7.30 24.08
N ILE A 89 15.65 8.50 23.48
CA ILE A 89 14.70 9.57 23.86
C ILE A 89 13.27 9.08 23.62
N SER A 90 13.01 8.53 22.43
CA SER A 90 11.69 8.01 22.08
C SER A 90 11.31 6.78 22.91
N SER A 91 12.29 5.96 23.29
CA SER A 91 12.07 4.80 24.16
C SER A 91 11.74 5.21 25.59
N LYS A 92 12.44 6.21 26.15
CA LYS A 92 12.15 6.79 27.47
C LYS A 92 10.77 7.44 27.49
N LEU A 93 10.45 8.23 26.46
CA LEU A 93 9.12 8.86 26.34
C LEU A 93 8.01 7.80 26.27
N ALA A 94 8.19 6.73 25.50
CA ALA A 94 7.22 5.64 25.47
C ALA A 94 7.02 5.01 26.85
N ARG A 95 8.08 4.78 27.62
CA ARG A 95 7.93 4.25 28.99
C ARG A 95 7.15 5.17 29.93
N LEU A 96 7.20 6.48 29.73
CA LEU A 96 6.46 7.45 30.54
C LEU A 96 4.99 7.56 30.14
N VAL A 97 4.69 7.36 28.85
CA VAL A 97 3.35 7.57 28.28
C VAL A 97 2.54 6.27 28.21
N GLU A 98 3.19 5.11 28.17
CA GLU A 98 2.50 3.82 28.18
C GLU A 98 1.88 3.53 29.55
N ASP A 99 0.60 3.13 29.52
CA ASP A 99 -0.15 2.63 30.66
C ASP A 99 -0.82 1.30 30.28
N ASP A 100 -1.72 0.78 31.14
CA ASP A 100 -2.41 -0.49 30.89
C ASP A 100 -3.29 -0.45 29.63
N ASN A 101 -3.83 0.73 29.30
CA ASN A 101 -4.77 0.96 28.21
C ASN A 101 -4.14 1.63 26.98
N ARG A 102 -2.95 2.24 27.12
CA ARG A 102 -2.28 3.04 26.09
C ARG A 102 -0.91 2.47 25.75
N LYS A 103 -0.70 2.17 24.47
CA LYS A 103 0.58 1.67 23.94
C LYS A 103 1.14 2.58 22.85
N ILE A 104 2.47 2.64 22.78
CA ILE A 104 3.15 3.40 21.73
C ILE A 104 3.57 2.47 20.59
N ALA A 105 3.15 2.83 19.38
CA ALA A 105 3.60 2.22 18.15
C ALA A 105 4.68 3.11 17.51
N PHE A 106 5.92 2.62 17.51
CA PHE A 106 7.02 3.34 16.85
C PHE A 106 6.88 3.32 15.33
N TYR A 107 7.25 4.43 14.68
CA TYR A 107 7.46 4.47 13.24
C TYR A 107 8.80 5.13 12.90
N SER A 108 9.40 4.74 11.78
CA SER A 108 10.68 5.26 11.32
C SER A 108 10.47 6.33 10.25
N LYS A 109 11.41 7.29 10.13
CA LYS A 109 11.42 8.20 8.99
C LYS A 109 11.66 7.44 7.68
N PRO A 110 11.10 7.88 6.54
CA PRO A 110 11.49 7.36 5.25
C PRO A 110 12.99 7.56 5.04
N ASN A 111 13.65 6.56 4.44
CA ASN A 111 15.08 6.64 4.14
C ASN A 111 15.37 7.74 3.11
N ILE A 112 16.62 8.21 3.08
CA ILE A 112 17.08 9.25 2.16
C ILE A 112 16.80 8.85 0.71
N GLY A 113 17.03 7.59 0.35
CA GLY A 113 16.68 7.06 -0.97
C GLY A 113 15.21 7.30 -1.33
N ARG A 114 14.27 6.99 -0.44
CA ARG A 114 12.85 7.29 -0.70
C ARG A 114 12.58 8.79 -0.82
N LYS A 115 13.29 9.65 -0.11
CA LYS A 115 13.15 11.11 -0.27
C LYS A 115 13.71 11.62 -1.60
N LEU A 116 14.82 11.05 -2.06
CA LEU A 116 15.50 11.47 -3.28
C LEU A 116 14.85 10.87 -4.54
N PHE A 117 14.47 9.61 -4.49
CA PHE A 117 14.02 8.83 -5.65
C PHE A 117 12.48 8.71 -5.79
N ASN A 118 11.68 9.12 -4.79
CA ASN A 118 10.22 9.27 -4.97
C ASN A 118 9.82 10.65 -5.54
N ARG A 119 10.73 11.37 -6.21
CA ARG A 119 10.27 12.39 -7.14
C ARG A 119 9.71 11.67 -8.36
N VAL A 120 8.45 11.24 -8.26
CA VAL A 120 7.64 11.02 -9.46
C VAL A 120 7.80 12.33 -10.21
N SER A 121 8.40 12.28 -11.42
CA SER A 121 8.37 13.41 -12.34
C SER A 121 6.94 13.95 -12.38
N PRO A 122 6.69 15.25 -12.64
CA PRO A 122 5.32 15.73 -12.79
C PRO A 122 4.65 14.87 -13.87
N SER A 123 3.95 13.82 -13.46
CA SER A 123 3.36 12.89 -14.39
C SER A 123 2.29 13.70 -15.10
N SER A 124 2.27 13.60 -16.43
CA SER A 124 1.21 14.22 -17.23
C SER A 124 -0.12 13.98 -16.52
N LYS A 125 -1.00 14.99 -16.48
CA LYS A 125 -2.29 14.89 -15.80
C LYS A 125 -3.04 13.61 -16.23
N MET A 126 -2.80 13.12 -17.46
CA MET A 126 -3.30 11.86 -18.02
C MET A 126 -2.99 10.59 -17.20
N TYR A 127 -1.95 10.60 -16.36
CA TYR A 127 -1.58 9.50 -15.45
C TYR A 127 -2.14 9.68 -14.04
N LYS A 128 -3.16 10.51 -13.87
CA LYS A 128 -3.84 10.75 -12.61
C LYS A 128 -5.33 10.43 -12.75
N SER A 129 -6.04 10.48 -11.63
CA SER A 129 -7.48 10.27 -11.49
C SER A 129 -8.22 11.57 -11.25
N GLY A 130 -9.54 11.54 -11.40
CA GLY A 130 -10.43 12.68 -11.18
C GLY A 130 -11.56 12.77 -12.20
N ILE A 131 -11.91 14.00 -12.58
CA ILE A 131 -13.03 14.33 -13.47
C ILE A 131 -12.49 14.84 -14.80
N TYR A 132 -13.01 14.29 -15.89
CA TYR A 132 -12.65 14.65 -17.26
C TYR A 132 -13.90 14.87 -18.10
N LYS A 133 -13.71 15.59 -19.21
CA LYS A 133 -14.73 15.87 -20.22
C LYS A 133 -14.22 15.39 -21.57
N LEU A 134 -15.07 14.70 -22.31
CA LEU A 134 -14.85 14.31 -23.70
C LEU A 134 -15.81 15.11 -24.58
N ASN A 135 -15.27 15.93 -25.49
CA ASN A 135 -16.04 16.70 -26.45
C ASN A 135 -16.16 15.91 -27.75
N CYS A 136 -17.37 15.80 -28.29
CA CYS A 136 -17.57 15.29 -29.63
C CYS A 136 -16.92 16.23 -30.65
N ASN A 137 -16.39 15.69 -31.75
CA ASN A 137 -15.85 16.53 -32.82
C ASN A 137 -16.94 17.10 -33.73
N ASP A 138 -18.01 16.33 -33.92
CA ASP A 138 -19.01 16.58 -34.95
C ASP A 138 -20.28 17.29 -34.41
N CYS A 139 -20.39 17.44 -33.08
CA CYS A 139 -21.48 18.17 -32.45
C CYS A 139 -21.05 18.83 -31.12
N GLU A 140 -21.93 19.66 -30.55
CA GLU A 140 -21.72 20.31 -29.24
C GLU A 140 -21.88 19.35 -28.04
N GLY A 141 -22.16 18.07 -28.32
CA GLY A 141 -22.30 17.03 -27.32
C GLY A 141 -21.00 16.80 -26.55
N SER A 142 -21.09 16.68 -25.23
CA SER A 142 -19.95 16.33 -24.40
C SER A 142 -20.32 15.33 -23.31
N TYR A 143 -19.36 14.50 -22.93
CA TYR A 143 -19.47 13.51 -21.87
C TYR A 143 -18.54 13.89 -20.72
N VAL A 144 -19.12 14.12 -19.53
CA VAL A 144 -18.36 14.30 -18.29
C VAL A 144 -18.35 12.99 -17.53
N GLY A 145 -17.16 12.55 -17.12
CA GLY A 145 -16.97 11.30 -16.38
C GLY A 145 -15.99 11.46 -15.23
N GLN A 146 -16.22 10.67 -14.18
CA GLN A 146 -15.27 10.51 -13.09
C GLN A 146 -14.48 9.19 -13.28
N THR A 147 -13.23 9.17 -12.85
CA THR A 147 -12.43 7.93 -12.82
C THR A 147 -11.46 7.91 -11.65
N ALA A 148 -11.47 6.79 -10.91
CA ALA A 148 -10.44 6.48 -9.93
C ALA A 148 -9.17 5.87 -10.56
N ARG A 149 -9.23 5.48 -11.84
CA ARG A 149 -8.08 5.03 -12.63
C ARG A 149 -7.39 6.22 -13.29
N ASN A 150 -6.25 5.98 -13.93
CA ASN A 150 -5.59 6.99 -14.77
C ASN A 150 -6.53 7.40 -15.93
N PHE A 151 -6.64 8.70 -16.22
CA PHE A 151 -7.47 9.21 -17.33
C PHE A 151 -7.14 8.52 -18.65
N ASN A 152 -5.86 8.34 -18.97
CA ASN A 152 -5.42 7.65 -20.21
C ASN A 152 -6.03 6.24 -20.35
N VAL A 153 -6.06 5.48 -19.25
CA VAL A 153 -6.66 4.14 -19.25
C VAL A 153 -8.17 4.24 -19.51
N ARG A 154 -8.84 5.16 -18.83
CA ARG A 154 -10.29 5.33 -18.97
C ARG A 154 -10.71 5.78 -20.37
N ILE A 155 -9.97 6.71 -20.97
CA ILE A 155 -10.21 7.19 -22.34
C ILE A 155 -10.02 6.05 -23.34
N LYS A 156 -8.96 5.25 -23.20
CA LYS A 156 -8.75 4.06 -24.04
C LYS A 156 -9.88 3.03 -23.93
N GLU A 157 -10.47 2.86 -22.74
CA GLU A 157 -11.64 1.99 -22.58
C GLU A 157 -12.84 2.50 -23.38
N HIS A 158 -13.08 3.82 -23.42
CA HIS A 158 -14.11 4.42 -24.26
C HIS A 158 -13.82 4.20 -25.75
N MET A 159 -12.58 4.44 -26.20
CA MET A 159 -12.20 4.24 -27.61
C MET A 159 -12.26 2.77 -28.04
N ALA A 160 -11.84 1.85 -27.15
CA ALA A 160 -11.99 0.43 -27.40
C ALA A 160 -13.46 0.05 -27.54
N SER A 161 -14.34 0.60 -26.70
CA SER A 161 -15.79 0.37 -26.80
C SER A 161 -16.33 0.87 -28.14
N TYR A 162 -15.96 2.08 -28.57
CA TYR A 162 -16.32 2.63 -29.87
C TYR A 162 -15.82 1.76 -31.04
N LYS A 163 -14.52 1.42 -31.04
CA LYS A 163 -13.88 0.60 -32.09
C LYS A 163 -14.50 -0.79 -32.21
N HIS A 164 -14.88 -1.40 -31.09
CA HIS A 164 -15.50 -2.73 -31.07
C HIS A 164 -17.03 -2.68 -31.21
N LYS A 165 -17.61 -1.51 -31.55
CA LYS A 165 -19.05 -1.30 -31.69
C LYS A 165 -19.83 -1.78 -30.45
N ASN A 166 -19.29 -1.49 -29.27
CA ASN A 166 -19.85 -1.85 -27.99
C ASN A 166 -20.39 -0.59 -27.28
N ASP A 167 -21.64 -0.64 -26.87
CA ASP A 167 -22.39 0.44 -26.23
C ASP A 167 -22.21 0.51 -24.70
N LYS A 168 -21.31 -0.29 -24.12
CA LYS A 168 -20.97 -0.27 -22.67
C LYS A 168 -20.59 1.09 -22.09
N SER A 169 -20.27 2.07 -22.92
CA SER A 169 -20.00 3.42 -22.46
C SER A 169 -20.91 4.41 -23.17
N ASN A 170 -21.54 5.30 -22.42
CA ASN A 170 -22.45 6.32 -22.99
C ASN A 170 -21.78 7.17 -24.06
N PHE A 171 -20.48 7.46 -23.91
CA PHE A 171 -19.72 8.18 -24.93
C PHE A 171 -19.57 7.38 -26.23
N ALA A 172 -19.20 6.10 -26.14
CA ALA A 172 -19.13 5.22 -27.31
C ALA A 172 -20.51 5.03 -27.96
N TYR A 173 -21.56 4.90 -27.16
CA TYR A 173 -22.94 4.81 -27.64
C TYR A 173 -23.32 6.05 -28.46
N HIS A 174 -23.04 7.26 -27.96
CA HIS A 174 -23.27 8.51 -28.70
C HIS A 174 -22.55 8.51 -30.05
N LEU A 175 -21.26 8.17 -30.08
CA LEU A 175 -20.49 8.14 -31.33
C LEU A 175 -21.04 7.10 -32.33
N LEU A 176 -21.52 5.95 -31.85
CA LEU A 176 -22.05 4.89 -32.71
C LEU A 176 -23.44 5.20 -33.27
N GLN A 177 -24.32 5.83 -32.48
CA GLN A 177 -25.69 6.14 -32.91
C GLN A 177 -25.76 7.33 -33.86
N GLU A 178 -24.97 8.38 -33.58
CA GLU A 178 -24.96 9.60 -34.38
C GLU A 178 -23.93 9.55 -35.53
N GLU A 179 -23.22 8.42 -35.68
CA GLU A 179 -22.14 8.24 -36.67
C GLU A 179 -21.03 9.31 -36.56
N HIS A 180 -20.74 9.74 -35.34
CA HIS A 180 -19.73 10.76 -35.04
C HIS A 180 -18.33 10.17 -34.79
N THR A 181 -17.34 11.04 -34.89
CA THR A 181 -15.92 10.77 -34.69
C THR A 181 -15.38 11.47 -33.45
N PHE A 182 -14.24 10.98 -32.96
CA PHE A 182 -13.54 11.57 -31.82
C PHE A 182 -12.04 11.61 -32.04
N ASP A 183 -11.43 12.75 -31.74
CA ASP A 183 -9.98 12.96 -31.75
C ASP A 183 -9.46 13.08 -30.32
N GLU A 184 -8.72 12.08 -29.86
CA GLU A 184 -8.13 12.05 -28.51
C GLU A 184 -7.24 13.26 -28.20
N ASN A 185 -6.63 13.89 -29.22
CA ASN A 185 -5.73 15.02 -29.01
C ASN A 185 -6.46 16.34 -28.76
N ARG A 186 -7.71 16.46 -29.23
CA ARG A 186 -8.49 17.70 -29.16
C ARG A 186 -9.71 17.59 -28.26
N GLY A 187 -10.32 16.41 -28.23
CA GLY A 187 -11.58 16.18 -27.53
C GLY A 187 -11.42 15.84 -26.04
N VAL A 188 -10.21 15.76 -25.49
CA VAL A 188 -9.99 15.43 -24.08
C VAL A 188 -9.67 16.68 -23.25
N GLU A 189 -10.50 16.94 -22.25
CA GLU A 189 -10.28 18.01 -21.27
C GLU A 189 -10.26 17.45 -19.84
N ILE A 190 -9.24 17.80 -19.07
CA ILE A 190 -9.14 17.41 -17.65
C ILE A 190 -9.65 18.57 -16.79
N LEU A 191 -10.85 18.40 -16.24
CA LEU A 191 -11.51 19.39 -15.39
C LEU A 191 -10.87 19.43 -13.99
N HIS A 192 -10.78 18.27 -13.33
CA HIS A 192 -10.25 18.18 -11.98
C HIS A 192 -9.37 16.95 -11.78
N VAL A 193 -8.16 17.16 -11.25
CA VAL A 193 -7.28 16.09 -10.80
C VAL A 193 -7.49 15.88 -9.30
N CYS A 194 -8.02 14.73 -8.90
CA CYS A 194 -8.22 14.41 -7.48
C CYS A 194 -8.24 12.90 -7.23
N GLU A 195 -7.82 12.50 -6.04
CA GLU A 195 -7.88 11.11 -5.59
C GLU A 195 -8.99 10.96 -4.55
N GLY A 196 -9.80 9.90 -4.68
CA GLY A 196 -10.87 9.52 -3.75
C GLY A 196 -12.29 9.92 -4.19
N GLY A 197 -13.20 8.93 -4.22
CA GLY A 197 -14.57 9.08 -4.75
C GLY A 197 -15.37 10.22 -4.11
N ARG A 198 -15.39 10.31 -2.77
CA ARG A 198 -16.12 11.39 -2.06
C ARG A 198 -15.73 12.80 -2.52
N LYS A 199 -14.47 12.99 -2.89
CA LYS A 199 -13.95 14.28 -3.35
C LYS A 199 -14.38 14.56 -4.79
N MET A 200 -14.43 13.51 -5.61
CA MET A 200 -14.95 13.58 -6.98
C MET A 200 -16.44 13.89 -6.97
N ASP A 201 -17.25 13.23 -6.14
CA ASP A 201 -18.70 13.47 -6.03
C ASP A 201 -19.00 14.96 -5.81
N VAL A 202 -18.33 15.59 -4.83
CA VAL A 202 -18.52 17.01 -4.50
C VAL A 202 -18.12 17.93 -5.66
N LEU A 203 -17.07 17.56 -6.41
CA LEU A 203 -16.59 18.36 -7.55
C LEU A 203 -17.48 18.18 -8.78
N ASP A 204 -18.01 16.99 -9.01
CA ASP A 204 -18.88 16.68 -10.13
C ASP A 204 -20.21 17.45 -10.03
N PHE A 205 -20.78 17.55 -8.83
CA PHE A 205 -21.93 18.42 -8.56
C PHE A 205 -21.69 19.90 -8.91
N ARG A 206 -20.44 20.36 -8.94
CA ARG A 206 -20.08 21.73 -9.30
C ARG A 206 -19.83 21.91 -10.80
N VAL A 207 -19.48 20.84 -11.50
CA VAL A 207 -19.21 20.85 -12.96
C VAL A 207 -20.52 20.77 -13.75
N LEU A 208 -21.54 20.12 -13.20
CA LEU A 208 -22.84 19.91 -13.85
C LEU A 208 -23.85 21.06 -13.63
N LYS A 209 -23.44 22.17 -12.99
CA LYS A 209 -24.24 23.39 -12.78
C LYS A 209 -23.70 24.53 -13.61
#